data_AF-A0A2H0MMT2-F1
#
_entry.id   AF-A0A2H0MMT2-F1
#
_cell.length_a   1.000
_cell.length_b   1.000
_cell.length_c   1.000
_cell.angle_alpha   90.00
_cell.angle_beta   90.00
_cell.angle_gamma   90.00
#
_symmetry.space_group_name_H-M   'P 1'
#
loop_
_entity.id
_entity.type
_entity.pdbx_description
1 polymer ?
#
loop_
_entity_poly.entity_id
_entity_poly.type
_entity_poly.pdbx_seq_one_letter_code
_entity_poly.pdbx_strand_id
1 'polypeptide(L)' 'MEIDPQVLEKLKGENTEFKRLFEEHITLKNKVEELNRLKYLTSEQELEKKNYQKEKLKTKDRLEQILSQYQATLH' A
#
# COMPACT_ATOMS: atom_id res chain seq x y z
N MET A 1 -8.55 -2.43 -4.74
CA MET A 1 -7.71 -3.63 -4.85
C MET A 1 -8.10 -4.52 -3.71
N GLU A 2 -8.73 -5.63 -4.05
CA GLU A 2 -9.02 -6.69 -3.12
C GLU A 2 -7.88 -7.68 -3.30
N ILE A 3 -6.90 -7.61 -2.39
CA ILE A 3 -5.86 -8.64 -2.32
C ILE A 3 -6.55 -9.83 -1.66
N ASP A 4 -6.50 -10.98 -2.32
CA ASP A 4 -7.12 -12.19 -1.81
C ASP A 4 -6.56 -12.50 -0.41
N PRO A 5 -7.42 -12.62 0.63
CA PRO A 5 -6.97 -12.83 2.00
C PRO A 5 -6.13 -14.10 2.15
N GLN A 6 -6.40 -15.13 1.34
CA GLN A 6 -5.61 -16.36 1.34
C GLN A 6 -4.17 -16.13 0.85
N VAL A 7 -4.01 -15.37 -0.23
CA VAL A 7 -2.69 -15.01 -0.76
C VAL A 7 -1.98 -14.06 0.19
N LEU A 8 -2.71 -13.14 0.82
CA LEU A 8 -2.19 -12.24 1.83
C LEU A 8 -1.60 -13.00 3.03
N GLU A 9 -2.31 -13.99 3.57
CA GLU A 9 -1.83 -14.79 4.71
C GLU A 9 -0.59 -15.60 4.36
N LYS A 10 -0.58 -16.24 3.18
CA LYS A 10 0.57 -16.97 2.66
C LYS A 10 1.79 -16.07 2.49
N LEU A 11 1.64 -14.94 1.77
CA LEU A 11 2.72 -13.98 1.57
C LEU A 11 3.16 -13.30 2.87
N LYS A 12 2.27 -13.07 3.84
CA LYS A 12 2.69 -12.56 5.16
C LYS A 12 3.55 -13.56 5.93
N GLY A 13 3.32 -14.86 5.73
CA GLY A 13 4.12 -15.93 6.35
C GLY A 13 5.45 -16.18 5.63
N GLU A 14 5.46 -16.14 4.30
CA GLU A 14 6.62 -16.47 3.48
C GLU A 14 7.48 -15.24 3.11
N ASN A 15 6.89 -14.05 3.05
CA ASN A 15 7.51 -12.87 2.47
C ASN A 15 7.37 -11.64 3.39
N THR A 16 8.38 -11.45 4.25
CA THR A 16 8.48 -10.32 5.17
C THR A 16 8.43 -8.97 4.47
N GLU A 17 8.91 -8.89 3.23
CA GLU A 17 8.88 -7.67 2.42
C GLU A 17 7.45 -7.29 2.02
N PHE A 18 6.64 -8.27 1.60
CA PHE A 18 5.22 -8.06 1.32
C PHE A 18 4.48 -7.54 2.56
N LYS A 19 4.75 -8.13 3.73
CA LYS A 19 4.13 -7.68 4.99
C LYS A 19 4.46 -6.20 5.26
N ARG A 20 5.73 -5.81 5.15
CA ARG A 20 6.16 -4.41 5.34
C ARG A 20 5.50 -3.47 4.34
N LEU A 21 5.48 -3.83 3.06
CA LEU A 21 4.82 -3.04 2.01
C LEU A 21 3.32 -2.88 2.30
N PHE A 22 2.66 -3.93 2.78
CA PHE A 22 1.24 -3.88 3.11
C PHE A 22 0.96 -2.95 4.31
N GLU A 23 1.77 -3.03 5.36
CA GLU A 23 1.70 -2.11 6.51
C GLU A 23 1.95 -0.66 6.09
N GLU A 24 2.93 -0.44 5.20
CA GLU A 24 3.23 0.87 4.65
C GLU A 24 2.07 1.41 3.80
N HIS A 25 1.44 0.57 2.97
CA HIS A 25 0.26 0.95 2.21
C HIS A 25 -0.92 1.36 3.11
N ILE A 26 -1.20 0.61 4.18
CA ILE A 26 -2.24 0.96 5.17
C ILE A 26 -1.90 2.28 5.86
N THR A 27 -0.64 2.47 6.27
CA THR A 27 -0.16 3.68 6.93
C THR A 27 -0.31 4.90 6.02
N LEU A 28 0.13 4.79 4.75
CA LEU A 28 -0.02 5.83 3.74
C LEU A 28 -1.50 6.15 3.48
N LYS A 29 -2.37 5.13 3.42
CA LYS A 29 -3.81 5.33 3.26
C LYS A 29 -4.39 6.12 4.43
N ASN A 30 -4.07 5.73 5.67
CA ASN A 30 -4.51 6.44 6.87
C ASN A 30 -4.05 7.90 6.87
N LYS A 31 -2.76 8.16 6.58
CA LYS A 31 -2.24 9.53 6.46
C LYS A 31 -3.00 10.34 5.41
N VAL A 32 -3.24 9.77 4.23
CA VAL A 32 -4.04 10.45 3.18
C VAL A 32 -5.46 10.73 3.66
N GLU A 33 -6.10 9.81 4.38
CA GLU A 33 -7.45 9.99 4.93
C GLU A 33 -7.50 11.03 6.04
N GLU A 34 -6.52 11.07 6.95
CA GLU A 34 -6.38 12.13 7.96
C GLU A 34 -6.26 13.50 7.30
N LEU A 35 -5.40 13.61 6.29
CA LEU A 35 -5.28 14.84 5.49
C LEU A 35 -6.59 15.17 4.76
N ASN A 36 -7.32 14.18 4.26
CA ASN A 36 -8.61 14.41 3.59
C ASN A 36 -9.71 14.85 4.57
N ARG A 37 -9.62 14.45 5.85
CA ARG A 37 -10.56 14.87 6.90
C ARG A 37 -10.32 16.32 7.33
N LEU A 38 -9.11 16.84 7.14
CA LEU A 38 -8.82 18.24 7.39
C LEU A 38 -9.56 19.11 6.36
N LYS A 39 -10.45 19.97 6.86
CA LYS A 39 -11.28 20.86 6.03
C LYS A 39 -10.46 21.91 5.27
N TYR A 40 -9.28 22.24 5.78
CA TYR A 40 -8.32 23.14 5.17
C TYR A 40 -6.92 22.52 5.28
N LEU A 41 -6.37 22.12 4.15
CA LEU A 41 -4.99 21.70 4.02
C LEU A 41 -4.14 22.94 3.71
N THR A 42 -3.02 23.09 4.39
CA THR A 42 -2.00 24.07 4.00
C THR A 42 -1.25 23.58 2.77
N SER A 43 -0.55 24.48 2.07
CA SER A 43 0.23 24.15 0.88
C SER A 43 1.21 22.99 1.09
N GLU A 44 1.83 22.91 2.27
CA GLU A 44 2.69 21.79 2.67
C GLU A 44 1.90 20.47 2.77
N GLN A 45 0.72 20.50 3.38
CA GLN A 45 -0.09 19.31 3.54
C GLN A 45 -0.74 18.83 2.23
N GLU A 46 -1.03 19.72 1.29
CA GLU A 46 -1.41 19.32 -0.07
C GLU A 46 -0.27 18.60 -0.80
N LEU A 47 0.97 19.08 -0.61
CA LEU A 47 2.15 18.45 -1.18
C LEU A 47 2.40 17.07 -0.54
N GLU A 48 2.29 16.98 0.79
CA GLU A 48 2.35 15.70 1.52
C GLU A 48 1.27 14.73 1.05
N LYS A 49 0.02 15.17 0.93
CA LYS A 49 -1.08 14.34 0.41
C LYS A 49 -0.75 13.77 -0.97
N LYS A 50 -0.20 14.60 -1.87
CA LYS A 50 0.26 14.15 -3.20
C LYS A 50 1.41 13.16 -3.10
N ASN A 51 2.37 13.38 -2.20
CA ASN A 51 3.48 12.46 -1.96
C ASN A 51 2.96 11.12 -1.45
N TYR A 52 2.10 11.11 -0.42
CA TYR A 52 1.50 9.89 0.11
C TYR A 52 0.66 9.15 -0.93
N GLN A 53 -0.06 9.86 -1.81
CA GLN A 53 -0.76 9.23 -2.94
C GLN A 53 0.21 8.56 -3.93
N LYS A 54 1.33 9.21 -4.27
CA LYS A 54 2.38 8.63 -5.13
C LYS A 54 3.04 7.43 -4.48
N GLU A 55 3.39 7.52 -3.20
CA GLU A 55 3.95 6.39 -2.46
C GLU A 55 2.97 5.23 -2.40
N LYS A 56 1.69 5.51 -2.09
CA LYS A 56 0.63 4.49 -2.10
C LYS A 56 0.53 3.79 -3.45
N LEU A 57 0.65 4.53 -4.56
CA LEU A 57 0.71 3.96 -5.91
C LEU A 57 1.93 3.04 -6.08
N LYS A 58 3.14 3.48 -5.70
CA LYS A 58 4.36 2.65 -5.78
C LYS A 58 4.26 1.39 -4.93
N THR A 59 3.76 1.52 -3.70
CA THR A 59 3.60 0.39 -2.78
C THR A 59 2.57 -0.59 -3.31
N LYS A 60 1.46 -0.10 -3.87
CA LYS A 60 0.47 -0.91 -4.58
C LYS A 60 1.12 -1.66 -5.76
N ASP A 61 1.88 -0.98 -6.60
CA ASP A 61 2.55 -1.58 -7.76
C ASP A 61 3.48 -2.73 -7.33
N ARG A 62 4.27 -2.50 -6.27
CA ARG A 62 5.12 -3.54 -5.67
C ARG A 62 4.33 -4.71 -5.10
N LEU A 63 3.20 -4.46 -4.42
CA LEU A 63 2.32 -5.52 -3.92
C LEU A 63 1.79 -6.36 -5.08
N GLU A 64 1.35 -5.74 -6.19
CA GLU A 64 0.91 -6.47 -7.39
C GLU A 64 2.04 -7.27 -8.02
N GLN A 65 3.25 -6.72 -8.11
CA GLN A 65 4.39 -7.47 -8.64
C GLN A 65 4.69 -8.73 -7.82
N ILE A 66 4.69 -8.61 -6.49
CA ILE A 66 4.91 -9.76 -5.60
C ILE A 66 3.77 -10.77 -5.74
N LEU A 67 2.52 -10.32 -5.78
CA LEU A 67 1.35 -11.19 -5.98
C LEU A 67 1.43 -11.92 -7.34
N SER A 68 1.76 -11.20 -8.40
CA SER A 68 1.89 -11.77 -9.75
C SER A 68 3.03 -12.77 -9.83
N GLN A 69 4.17 -12.49 -9.19
CA GLN A 69 5.26 -13.47 -9.10
C GLN A 69 4.83 -14.71 -8.30
N TYR A 70 4.17 -14.51 -7.16
CA TYR A 70 3.72 -15.62 -6.32
C TYR A 70 2.72 -16.52 -7.05
N GLN A 71 1.74 -15.94 -7.75
CA GLN A 71 0.81 -16.69 -8.61
C GLN A 71 1.53 -17.43 -9.73
N ALA A 72 2.54 -16.81 -10.36
CA ALA A 72 3.34 -17.46 -11.40
C ALA A 72 4.24 -18.59 -10.86
N THR A 73 4.62 -18.54 -9.57
CA THR A 73 5.44 -19.59 -8.93
C THR A 73 4.59 -20.79 -8.48
N LEU A 74 3.28 -20.59 -8.31
CA LEU A 74 2.30 -21.61 -7.94
C LEU A 74 1.74 -22.40 -9.12
N HIS A 75 2.05 -22.00 -10.37
CA HIS A 75 1.59 -22.64 -11.60
C HIS A 75 2.71 -23.49 -12.22
#